data_AF-C7DHT0-F1
#
_entry.id   AF-C7DHT0-F1
#
_cell.length_a   1.000
_cell.length_b   1.000
_cell.length_c   1.000
_cell.angle_alpha   90.00
_cell.angle_beta   90.00
_cell.angle_gamma   90.00
#
_symmetry.space_group_name_H-M   'P 1'
#
loop_
_entity.id
_entity.type
_entity.pdbx_description
1 polymer ?
#
loop_
_entity_poly.entity_id
_entity_poly.type
_entity_poly.pdbx_seq_one_letter_code
_entity_poly.pdbx_strand_id
1 'polypeptide(L)'
;MLLSDRQNISQERIGALIKEKDKAESIYRKASSTMGRELSGDEKEPVVNFARLCMETEKSIAALDAYIQTASNRLMPNLTYLTDDKIAAEMLSKAGSLERLALMPSSTIQLLGAEKALFKHIKFGSKPPKYGILFKLPSISSAKKQIRGKMARAYAAKIAIALKADYFSKNFIADKLKKDLQESIRRMNENSVGKSQKKFTKVNK
;
A
#
# COMPACT_ATOMS: atom_id res chain seq x y z
N MET A 1 4.08 8.15 26.99
CA MET A 1 3.47 8.69 28.22
C MET A 1 2.03 8.22 28.24
N LEU A 2 1.59 7.52 29.30
CA LEU A 2 0.22 7.04 29.43
C LEU A 2 -0.51 7.91 30.43
N LEU A 3 -1.71 8.36 30.07
CA LEU A 3 -2.61 9.10 30.95
C LEU A 3 -3.55 8.11 31.62
N SER A 4 -3.18 7.65 32.82
CA SER A 4 -3.94 6.62 33.55
C SER A 4 -4.81 7.19 34.66
N ASP A 5 -4.61 8.44 35.07
CA ASP A 5 -5.31 9.03 36.22
C ASP A 5 -5.92 10.38 35.91
N ARG A 6 -7.18 10.60 36.33
CA ARG A 6 -7.91 11.85 36.05
C ARG A 6 -7.25 13.06 36.68
N GLN A 7 -6.73 12.88 37.90
CA GLN A 7 -6.07 13.95 38.65
C GLN A 7 -4.77 14.42 37.99
N ASN A 8 -4.19 13.62 37.09
CA ASN A 8 -2.92 13.90 36.42
C ASN A 8 -3.10 14.31 34.94
N ILE A 9 -4.34 14.53 34.49
CA ILE A 9 -4.68 14.98 33.14
C ILE A 9 -4.64 16.51 33.10
N SER A 10 -3.65 17.07 32.41
CA SER A 10 -3.62 18.49 32.02
C SER A 10 -3.72 18.65 30.51
N GLN A 11 -4.28 19.77 30.06
CA GLN A 11 -4.40 20.10 28.64
C GLN A 11 -3.04 20.10 27.93
N GLU A 12 -1.97 20.51 28.63
CA GLU A 12 -0.59 20.47 28.13
C GLU A 12 -0.08 19.04 27.88
N ARG A 13 -0.37 18.10 28.79
CA ARG A 13 0.04 16.69 28.65
C ARG A 13 -0.71 15.98 27.53
N ILE A 14 -2.01 16.26 27.38
CA ILE A 14 -2.78 15.76 26.23
C ILE A 14 -2.25 16.40 24.93
N GLY A 15 -1.97 17.70 24.96
CA GLY A 15 -1.40 18.43 23.82
C GLY A 15 -0.06 17.85 23.35
N ALA A 16 0.81 17.45 24.29
CA ALA A 16 2.08 16.81 24.00
C ALA A 16 1.93 15.45 23.29
N LEU A 17 0.83 14.73 23.51
CA LEU A 17 0.57 13.42 22.90
C LEU A 17 -0.08 13.52 21.53
N ILE A 18 -1.09 14.38 21.38
CA ILE A 18 -1.99 14.39 20.20
C ILE A 18 -1.52 15.41 19.16
N LYS A 19 -0.67 16.38 19.54
CA LYS A 19 -0.11 17.45 18.70
C LYS A 19 -1.14 18.39 18.04
N GLU A 20 -2.43 18.06 18.11
CA GLU A 20 -3.55 18.87 17.67
C GLU A 20 -4.24 19.54 18.88
N LYS A 21 -4.23 20.87 18.91
CA LYS A 21 -4.78 21.66 20.04
C LYS A 21 -6.29 21.46 20.23
N ASP A 22 -7.06 21.47 19.15
CA ASP A 22 -8.53 21.38 19.20
C ASP A 22 -9.00 20.02 19.74
N LYS A 23 -8.35 18.92 19.32
CA LYS A 23 -8.63 17.59 19.84
C LYS A 23 -8.20 17.46 21.30
N ALA A 24 -7.07 18.03 21.68
CA ALA A 24 -6.60 18.00 23.07
C ALA A 24 -7.58 18.71 24.01
N GLU A 25 -8.10 19.87 23.61
CA GLU A 25 -9.11 20.59 24.40
C GLU A 25 -10.44 19.83 24.49
N SER A 26 -10.89 19.22 23.39
CA SER A 26 -12.10 18.37 23.39
C SER A 26 -11.96 17.19 24.36
N ILE A 27 -10.80 16.53 24.38
CA ILE A 27 -10.53 15.39 25.26
C ILE A 27 -10.43 15.85 26.71
N TYR A 28 -9.79 16.99 26.99
CA TYR A 28 -9.75 17.57 28.33
C TYR A 28 -11.16 17.86 28.87
N ARG A 29 -12.00 18.54 28.09
CA ARG A 29 -13.39 18.83 28.48
C ARG A 29 -14.18 17.56 28.79
N LYS A 30 -14.07 16.54 27.93
CA LYS A 30 -14.71 15.24 28.13
C LYS A 30 -14.18 14.50 29.36
N ALA A 31 -12.90 14.60 29.65
CA ALA A 31 -12.30 14.01 30.84
C ALA A 31 -12.78 14.71 32.14
N SER A 32 -13.01 16.02 32.10
CA SER A 32 -13.50 16.80 33.24
C SER A 32 -15.00 16.64 33.50
N SER A 33 -15.82 16.40 32.47
CA SER A 33 -17.28 16.29 32.61
C SER A 33 -17.82 14.84 32.58
N THR A 34 -16.95 13.84 32.59
CA THR A 34 -17.37 12.43 32.48
C THR A 34 -18.04 11.90 33.76
N MET A 35 -19.11 11.14 33.57
CA MET A 35 -19.78 10.39 34.66
C MET A 35 -19.11 9.04 34.97
N GLY A 36 -17.95 8.74 34.35
CA GLY A 36 -17.26 7.47 34.59
C GLY A 36 -16.86 7.27 36.05
N ARG A 37 -16.77 6.02 36.50
CA ARG A 37 -16.21 5.65 37.82
C ARG A 37 -14.68 5.72 37.82
N GLU A 38 -14.09 6.12 38.93
CA GLU A 38 -12.64 6.07 39.13
C GLU A 38 -12.21 4.61 39.42
N LEU A 39 -11.22 4.12 38.66
CA LEU A 39 -10.72 2.75 38.81
C LEU A 39 -9.86 2.65 40.08
N SER A 40 -9.86 1.49 40.75
CA SER A 40 -8.89 1.21 41.82
C SER A 40 -7.50 0.93 41.25
N GLY A 41 -6.45 0.92 42.10
CA GLY A 41 -5.08 0.61 41.68
C GLY A 41 -4.98 -0.76 40.97
N ASP A 42 -5.62 -1.78 41.55
CA ASP A 42 -5.63 -3.14 41.04
C ASP A 42 -6.41 -3.27 39.72
N GLU A 43 -7.45 -2.43 39.51
CA GLU A 43 -8.19 -2.36 38.24
C GLU A 43 -7.42 -1.58 37.15
N LYS A 44 -6.61 -0.58 37.55
CA LYS A 44 -5.81 0.25 36.62
C LYS A 44 -4.63 -0.52 36.03
N GLU A 45 -3.97 -1.35 36.82
CA GLU A 45 -2.74 -2.02 36.42
C GLU A 45 -2.90 -2.87 35.14
N PRO A 46 -3.91 -3.74 34.99
CA PRO A 46 -4.13 -4.50 33.75
C PRO A 46 -4.35 -3.60 32.53
N VAL A 47 -5.09 -2.50 32.69
CA VAL A 47 -5.40 -1.55 31.60
C VAL A 47 -4.13 -0.83 31.14
N VAL A 48 -3.31 -0.38 32.08
CA VAL A 48 -2.02 0.27 31.78
C VAL A 48 -1.07 -0.71 31.11
N ASN A 49 -1.01 -1.96 31.57
CA ASN A 49 -0.17 -3.00 30.97
C ASN A 49 -0.61 -3.32 29.53
N PHE A 50 -1.91 -3.42 29.27
CA PHE A 50 -2.41 -3.58 27.91
C PHE A 50 -2.03 -2.40 27.01
N ALA A 51 -2.17 -1.17 27.50
CA ALA A 51 -1.77 0.02 26.75
C ALA A 51 -0.26 0.03 26.43
N ARG A 52 0.59 -0.39 27.38
CA ARG A 52 2.05 -0.56 27.13
C ARG A 52 2.32 -1.59 26.05
N LEU A 53 1.65 -2.74 26.09
CA LEU A 53 1.78 -3.79 25.08
C LEU A 53 1.40 -3.27 23.68
N CYS A 54 0.32 -2.49 23.56
CA CYS A 54 -0.04 -1.84 22.31
C CYS A 54 1.06 -0.90 21.81
N MET A 55 1.64 -0.08 22.69
CA MET A 55 2.75 0.82 22.33
C MET A 55 4.01 0.07 21.89
N GLU A 56 4.35 -1.03 22.55
CA GLU A 56 5.49 -1.87 22.17
C GLU A 56 5.25 -2.58 20.83
N THR A 57 4.02 -3.03 20.59
CA THR A 57 3.60 -3.60 19.31
C THR A 57 3.75 -2.57 18.19
N GLU A 58 3.30 -1.34 18.41
CA GLU A 58 3.44 -0.24 17.43
C GLU A 58 4.92 0.05 17.11
N LYS A 59 5.78 0.11 18.13
CA LYS A 59 7.24 0.25 17.94
C LYS A 59 7.81 -0.89 17.13
N SER A 60 7.38 -2.12 17.40
CA SER A 60 7.83 -3.31 16.68
C SER A 60 7.40 -3.28 15.22
N ILE A 61 6.16 -2.87 14.93
CA ILE A 61 5.65 -2.66 13.56
C ILE A 61 6.50 -1.60 12.84
N ALA A 62 6.80 -0.47 13.48
CA ALA A 62 7.63 0.58 12.89
C ALA A 62 9.06 0.09 12.57
N ALA A 63 9.65 -0.71 13.47
CA ALA A 63 10.96 -1.32 13.24
C ALA A 63 10.95 -2.31 12.06
N LEU A 64 9.88 -3.11 11.94
CA LEU A 64 9.69 -4.03 10.81
C LEU A 64 9.49 -3.29 9.48
N ASP A 65 8.73 -2.20 9.47
CA ASP A 65 8.55 -1.36 8.28
C ASP A 65 9.90 -0.77 7.82
N ALA A 66 10.72 -0.25 8.74
CA ALA A 66 12.05 0.24 8.42
C ALA A 66 12.99 -0.86 7.89
N TYR A 67 12.90 -2.06 8.46
CA TYR A 67 13.63 -3.22 7.96
C TYR A 67 13.19 -3.61 6.54
N ILE A 68 11.89 -3.68 6.27
CA ILE A 68 11.35 -3.98 4.93
C ILE A 68 11.83 -2.95 3.92
N GLN A 69 11.77 -1.65 4.27
CA GLN A 69 12.26 -0.58 3.40
C GLN A 69 13.73 -0.77 3.05
N THR A 70 14.57 -1.06 4.05
CA THR A 70 16.02 -1.26 3.86
C THR A 70 16.31 -2.52 3.05
N ALA A 71 15.65 -3.63 3.38
CA ALA A 71 15.84 -4.92 2.73
C ALA A 71 15.37 -4.90 1.27
N SER A 72 14.20 -4.31 0.99
CA SER A 72 13.65 -4.19 -0.37
C SER A 72 14.56 -3.33 -1.26
N ASN A 73 15.03 -2.17 -0.76
CA ASN A 73 15.97 -1.33 -1.53
C ASN A 73 17.32 -2.02 -1.78
N ARG A 74 17.79 -2.84 -0.84
CA ARG A 74 19.04 -3.59 -0.99
C ARG A 74 18.92 -4.75 -1.99
N LEU A 75 17.83 -5.49 -1.94
CA LEU A 75 17.66 -6.73 -2.72
C LEU A 75 17.04 -6.47 -4.10
N MET A 76 16.11 -5.53 -4.19
CA MET A 76 15.32 -5.25 -5.39
C MET A 76 15.19 -3.74 -5.61
N PRO A 77 16.31 -3.01 -5.81
CA PRO A 77 16.30 -1.56 -5.99
C PRO A 77 15.47 -1.14 -7.20
N ASN A 78 15.49 -1.90 -8.30
CA ASN A 78 14.74 -1.53 -9.50
C ASN A 78 13.23 -1.72 -9.30
N LEU A 79 12.81 -2.83 -8.69
CA LEU A 79 11.41 -3.07 -8.37
C LEU A 79 10.87 -2.00 -7.42
N THR A 80 11.59 -1.76 -6.32
CA THR A 80 11.18 -0.81 -5.26
C THR A 80 11.00 0.60 -5.83
N TYR A 81 11.83 1.01 -6.79
CA TYR A 81 11.73 2.31 -7.44
C TYR A 81 10.51 2.45 -8.39
N LEU A 82 10.06 1.35 -8.98
CA LEU A 82 8.91 1.33 -9.90
C LEU A 82 7.57 1.15 -9.19
N THR A 83 7.56 0.50 -8.03
CA THR A 83 6.39 0.26 -7.20
C THR A 83 6.55 1.02 -5.88
N ASP A 84 6.58 0.29 -4.77
CA ASP A 84 6.86 0.72 -3.41
C ASP A 84 7.51 -0.47 -2.68
N ASP A 85 8.21 -0.22 -1.58
CA ASP A 85 8.86 -1.24 -0.74
C ASP A 85 7.90 -2.32 -0.23
N LYS A 86 6.70 -1.94 0.21
CA LYS A 86 5.67 -2.86 0.71
C LYS A 86 5.13 -3.76 -0.40
N ILE A 87 4.90 -3.20 -1.59
CA ILE A 87 4.41 -3.95 -2.74
C ILE A 87 5.50 -4.89 -3.26
N ALA A 88 6.75 -4.42 -3.32
CA ALA A 88 7.91 -5.23 -3.69
C ALA A 88 8.07 -6.44 -2.76
N ALA A 89 8.01 -6.23 -1.44
CA ALA A 89 8.07 -7.29 -0.44
C ALA A 89 6.90 -8.27 -0.56
N GLU A 90 5.67 -7.78 -0.80
CA GLU A 90 4.50 -8.64 -1.00
C GLU A 90 4.63 -9.50 -2.27
N MET A 91 5.14 -8.93 -3.37
CA MET A 91 5.39 -9.67 -4.61
C MET A 91 6.43 -10.79 -4.39
N LEU A 92 7.52 -10.47 -3.69
CA LEU A 92 8.54 -11.45 -3.33
C LEU A 92 7.98 -12.56 -2.45
N SER A 93 7.20 -12.19 -1.42
CA SER A 93 6.54 -13.13 -0.52
C SER A 93 5.63 -14.11 -1.26
N LYS A 94 4.83 -13.63 -2.22
CA LYS A 94 3.96 -14.49 -3.04
C LYS A 94 4.74 -15.37 -4.03
N ALA A 95 5.87 -14.90 -4.54
CA ALA A 95 6.70 -15.68 -5.43
C ALA A 95 7.54 -16.74 -4.68
N GLY A 96 7.87 -16.49 -3.41
CA GLY A 96 8.68 -17.36 -2.55
C GLY A 96 10.18 -17.10 -2.65
N SER A 97 10.70 -16.75 -3.83
CA SER A 97 12.10 -16.36 -4.03
C SER A 97 12.26 -15.29 -5.11
N LEU A 98 13.37 -14.53 -5.04
CA LEU A 98 13.68 -13.51 -6.04
C LEU A 98 13.95 -14.12 -7.41
N GLU A 99 14.63 -15.27 -7.45
CA GLU A 99 14.86 -16.04 -8.67
C GLU A 99 13.55 -16.39 -9.36
N ARG A 100 12.62 -17.00 -8.62
CA ARG A 100 11.33 -17.40 -9.17
C ARG A 100 10.55 -16.19 -9.66
N LEU A 101 10.58 -15.08 -8.91
CA LEU A 101 9.94 -13.83 -9.30
C LEU A 101 10.55 -13.24 -10.60
N ALA A 102 11.87 -13.28 -10.76
CA ALA A 102 12.57 -12.80 -11.96
C ALA A 102 12.31 -13.66 -13.20
N LEU A 103 12.04 -14.96 -13.01
CA LEU A 103 11.69 -15.89 -14.09
C LEU A 103 10.20 -15.82 -14.48
N MET A 104 9.33 -15.21 -13.67
CA MET A 104 7.91 -15.08 -14.00
C MET A 104 7.71 -14.23 -15.28
N PRO A 105 6.83 -14.65 -16.20
CA PRO A 105 6.46 -13.81 -17.33
C PRO A 105 5.60 -12.62 -16.88
N SER A 106 5.59 -11.56 -17.68
CA SER A 106 4.81 -10.34 -17.41
C SER A 106 3.32 -10.61 -17.17
N SER A 107 2.72 -11.56 -17.88
CA SER A 107 1.30 -11.95 -17.69
C SER A 107 1.04 -12.56 -16.30
N THR A 108 1.97 -13.35 -15.78
CA THR A 108 1.87 -13.90 -14.41
C THR A 108 2.07 -12.80 -13.38
N ILE A 109 3.06 -11.93 -13.57
CA ILE A 109 3.30 -10.77 -12.71
C ILE A 109 2.05 -9.86 -12.65
N GLN A 110 1.39 -9.64 -13.77
CA GLN A 110 0.17 -8.83 -13.85
C GLN A 110 -0.95 -9.37 -12.95
N LEU A 111 -1.07 -10.70 -12.86
CA LEU A 111 -2.15 -11.40 -12.16
C LEU A 111 -1.73 -11.93 -10.78
N LEU A 112 -0.48 -11.69 -10.35
CA LEU A 112 0.04 -12.15 -9.07
C LEU A 112 -0.84 -11.64 -7.92
N GLY A 113 -1.33 -12.54 -7.07
CA GLY A 113 -2.31 -12.27 -6.01
C GLY A 113 -3.79 -12.35 -6.42
N ALA A 114 -4.10 -12.59 -7.70
CA ALA A 114 -5.46 -12.81 -8.20
C ALA A 114 -5.71 -14.26 -8.66
N GLU A 115 -4.90 -15.21 -8.20
CA GLU A 115 -4.90 -16.61 -8.64
C GLU A 115 -6.26 -17.26 -8.42
N LYS A 116 -6.89 -17.03 -7.26
CA LYS A 116 -8.23 -17.57 -6.96
C LYS A 116 -9.28 -17.12 -7.98
N ALA A 117 -9.26 -15.86 -8.39
CA ALA A 117 -10.18 -15.33 -9.39
C ALA A 117 -9.84 -15.86 -10.79
N LEU A 118 -8.55 -16.00 -11.10
CA LEU A 118 -8.08 -16.58 -12.35
C LEU A 118 -8.52 -18.04 -12.50
N PHE A 119 -8.30 -18.87 -11.47
CA PHE A 119 -8.75 -20.27 -11.46
C PHE A 119 -10.27 -20.39 -11.52
N LYS A 120 -11.01 -19.47 -10.88
CA LYS A 120 -12.48 -19.41 -11.02
C LYS A 120 -12.92 -19.09 -12.45
N HIS A 121 -12.20 -18.21 -13.15
CA HIS A 121 -12.45 -17.95 -14.58
C HIS A 121 -12.19 -19.20 -15.43
N ILE A 122 -11.04 -19.85 -15.24
CA ILE A 122 -10.66 -21.05 -16.00
C ILE A 122 -11.67 -22.18 -15.77
N LYS A 123 -12.10 -22.40 -14.53
CA LYS A 123 -12.99 -23.52 -14.17
C LYS A 123 -14.47 -23.27 -14.52
N PHE A 124 -14.95 -22.04 -14.39
CA PHE A 124 -16.39 -21.73 -14.45
C PHE A 124 -16.76 -20.66 -15.48
N GLY A 125 -15.82 -20.19 -16.31
CA GLY A 125 -16.09 -19.17 -17.33
C GLY A 125 -16.44 -17.77 -16.78
N SER A 126 -16.25 -17.51 -15.49
CA SER A 126 -16.50 -16.18 -14.88
C SER A 126 -15.59 -15.10 -15.48
N LYS A 127 -15.84 -13.79 -15.28
CA LYS A 127 -15.01 -12.76 -15.92
C LYS A 127 -13.53 -12.84 -15.46
N PRO A 128 -12.54 -12.82 -16.38
CA PRO A 128 -11.13 -12.94 -16.02
C PRO A 128 -10.65 -11.72 -15.20
N PRO A 129 -9.79 -11.93 -14.18
CA PRO A 129 -9.15 -10.83 -13.48
C PRO A 129 -8.20 -10.07 -14.43
N LYS A 130 -8.09 -8.75 -14.24
CA LYS A 130 -7.25 -7.87 -15.08
C LYS A 130 -5.94 -7.46 -14.41
N TYR A 131 -5.87 -7.63 -13.10
CA TYR A 131 -4.75 -7.20 -12.25
C TYR A 131 -4.84 -7.96 -10.92
N GLY A 132 -3.70 -8.15 -10.26
CA GLY A 132 -3.61 -8.65 -8.88
C GLY A 132 -3.10 -7.56 -7.93
N ILE A 133 -1.99 -7.82 -7.25
CA ILE A 133 -1.37 -6.91 -6.27
C ILE A 133 -1.14 -5.52 -6.85
N LEU A 134 -0.81 -5.42 -8.15
CA LEU A 134 -0.56 -4.13 -8.81
C LEU A 134 -1.71 -3.13 -8.69
N PHE A 135 -2.95 -3.57 -8.42
CA PHE A 135 -4.06 -2.65 -8.17
C PHE A 135 -3.87 -1.78 -6.93
N LYS A 136 -3.04 -2.20 -5.97
CA LYS A 136 -2.71 -1.41 -4.77
C LYS A 136 -1.90 -0.15 -5.10
N LEU A 137 -1.22 -0.11 -6.25
CA LEU A 137 -0.48 1.07 -6.69
C LEU A 137 -1.43 2.26 -6.89
N PRO A 138 -1.16 3.43 -6.27
CA PRO A 138 -2.00 4.63 -6.42
C PRO A 138 -2.22 5.04 -7.87
N SER A 139 -1.20 4.87 -8.73
CA SER A 139 -1.31 5.18 -10.15
C SER A 139 -2.36 4.32 -10.88
N ILE A 140 -2.61 3.09 -10.43
CA ILE A 140 -3.57 2.17 -11.05
C ILE A 140 -4.94 2.29 -10.38
N SER A 141 -5.00 2.35 -9.04
CA SER A 141 -6.27 2.44 -8.31
C SER A 141 -7.03 3.72 -8.64
N SER A 142 -6.34 4.86 -8.71
CA SER A 142 -6.91 6.17 -9.02
C SER A 142 -7.25 6.36 -10.51
N ALA A 143 -6.77 5.48 -11.39
CA ALA A 143 -7.02 5.57 -12.82
C ALA A 143 -8.46 5.19 -13.22
N LYS A 144 -8.93 5.69 -14.36
CA LYS A 144 -10.27 5.35 -14.91
C LYS A 144 -10.39 3.84 -15.16
N LYS A 145 -11.55 3.24 -14.85
CA LYS A 145 -11.81 1.79 -14.95
C LYS A 145 -11.40 1.16 -16.30
N GLN A 146 -11.53 1.90 -17.40
CA GLN A 146 -11.21 1.44 -18.75
C GLN A 146 -9.70 1.29 -19.01
N ILE A 147 -8.86 2.10 -18.35
CA ILE A 147 -7.41 2.11 -18.54
C ILE A 147 -6.66 1.28 -17.50
N ARG A 148 -7.26 0.99 -16.33
CA ARG A 148 -6.62 0.21 -15.24
C ARG A 148 -5.94 -1.07 -15.72
N GLY A 149 -6.63 -1.87 -16.53
CA GLY A 149 -6.07 -3.12 -17.06
C GLY A 149 -4.93 -2.91 -18.05
N LYS A 150 -4.95 -1.82 -18.81
CA LYS A 150 -3.84 -1.48 -19.72
C LYS A 150 -2.62 -0.98 -18.93
N MET A 151 -2.85 -0.17 -17.91
CA MET A 151 -1.80 0.28 -16.99
C MET A 151 -1.18 -0.89 -16.25
N ALA A 152 -1.98 -1.80 -15.69
CA ALA A 152 -1.47 -2.99 -15.00
C ALA A 152 -0.57 -3.84 -15.92
N ARG A 153 -0.95 -4.01 -17.19
CA ARG A 153 -0.11 -4.70 -18.19
C ARG A 153 1.21 -3.97 -18.46
N ALA A 154 1.18 -2.65 -18.60
CA ALA A 154 2.37 -1.85 -18.84
C ALA A 154 3.33 -1.88 -17.63
N TYR A 155 2.78 -1.76 -16.41
CA TYR A 155 3.52 -1.92 -15.17
C TYR A 155 4.16 -3.31 -15.10
N ALA A 156 3.39 -4.38 -15.32
CA ALA A 156 3.90 -5.74 -15.26
C ALA A 156 5.03 -5.99 -16.27
N ALA A 157 4.96 -5.42 -17.47
CA ALA A 157 6.03 -5.52 -18.46
C ALA A 157 7.32 -4.84 -18.00
N LYS A 158 7.24 -3.64 -17.43
CA LYS A 158 8.42 -2.92 -16.92
C LYS A 158 8.97 -3.55 -15.65
N ILE A 159 8.10 -4.03 -14.77
CA ILE A 159 8.48 -4.79 -13.58
C ILE A 159 9.21 -6.09 -13.94
N ALA A 160 8.75 -6.83 -14.95
CA ALA A 160 9.43 -8.04 -15.40
C ALA A 160 10.87 -7.77 -15.85
N ILE A 161 11.13 -6.63 -16.50
CA ILE A 161 12.48 -6.21 -16.90
C ILE A 161 13.30 -5.80 -15.67
N ALA A 162 12.71 -5.00 -14.77
CA ALA A 162 13.36 -4.57 -13.53
C ALA A 162 13.79 -5.75 -12.65
N LEU A 163 12.92 -6.75 -12.47
CA LEU A 163 13.19 -7.95 -11.68
C LEU A 163 14.34 -8.78 -12.25
N LYS A 164 14.42 -8.90 -13.58
CA LYS A 164 15.54 -9.57 -14.24
C LYS A 164 16.84 -8.81 -14.03
N ALA A 165 16.80 -7.48 -14.08
CA ALA A 165 17.96 -6.67 -13.77
C ALA A 165 18.37 -6.81 -12.30
N ASP A 166 17.42 -6.79 -11.35
CA ASP A 166 17.69 -6.98 -9.92
C ASP A 166 18.35 -8.34 -9.63
N TYR A 167 17.89 -9.42 -10.26
CA TYR A 167 18.41 -10.77 -10.02
C TYR A 167 19.71 -11.07 -10.80
N PHE A 168 19.73 -10.84 -12.12
CA PHE A 168 20.85 -11.28 -12.97
C PHE A 168 21.97 -10.24 -13.09
N SER A 169 21.63 -8.98 -13.39
CA SER A 169 22.63 -7.97 -13.75
C SER A 169 23.07 -7.10 -12.58
N LYS A 170 22.22 -6.94 -11.56
CA LYS A 170 22.38 -6.02 -10.42
C LYS A 170 22.61 -4.55 -10.78
N ASN A 171 22.32 -4.18 -12.02
CA ASN A 171 22.43 -2.81 -12.52
C ASN A 171 21.15 -2.03 -12.22
N PHE A 172 21.29 -0.76 -11.85
CA PHE A 172 20.15 0.13 -11.69
C PHE A 172 19.72 0.72 -13.05
N ILE A 173 18.55 0.31 -13.52
CA ILE A 173 17.93 0.71 -14.80
C ILE A 173 16.54 1.34 -14.61
N ALA A 174 16.10 1.49 -13.37
CA ALA A 174 14.73 1.83 -13.02
C ALA A 174 14.31 3.23 -13.52
N ASP A 175 15.23 4.19 -13.59
CA ASP A 175 14.95 5.54 -14.11
C ASP A 175 14.44 5.52 -15.55
N LYS A 176 15.11 4.76 -16.42
CA LYS A 176 14.71 4.61 -17.82
C LYS A 176 13.36 3.92 -17.90
N LEU A 177 13.17 2.84 -17.14
CA LEU A 177 11.91 2.09 -17.12
C LEU A 177 10.74 2.96 -16.63
N LYS A 178 10.96 3.81 -15.63
CA LYS A 178 9.96 4.73 -15.10
C LYS A 178 9.55 5.80 -16.11
N LYS A 179 10.53 6.39 -16.82
CA LYS A 179 10.26 7.35 -17.90
C LYS A 179 9.42 6.72 -19.01
N ASP A 180 9.82 5.54 -19.50
CA ASP A 180 9.07 4.81 -20.53
C ASP A 180 7.63 4.47 -20.08
N LEU A 181 7.49 4.09 -18.80
CA LEU A 181 6.20 3.75 -18.20
C LEU A 181 5.29 4.97 -18.13
N GLN A 182 5.81 6.10 -17.66
CA GLN A 182 5.09 7.36 -17.59
C GLN A 182 4.63 7.82 -18.98
N GLU A 183 5.50 7.74 -19.98
CA GLU A 183 5.13 8.08 -21.36
C GLU A 183 4.01 7.16 -21.89
N SER A 184 4.12 5.86 -21.64
CA SER A 184 3.09 4.88 -22.01
C SER A 184 1.75 5.20 -21.35
N ILE A 185 1.75 5.56 -20.07
CA ILE A 185 0.55 5.94 -19.31
C ILE A 185 -0.05 7.24 -19.86
N ARG A 186 0.78 8.23 -20.20
CA ARG A 186 0.33 9.50 -20.80
C ARG A 186 -0.42 9.26 -22.11
N ARG A 187 0.18 8.49 -23.02
CA ARG A 187 -0.44 8.10 -24.30
C ARG A 187 -1.76 7.34 -24.08
N MET A 188 -1.86 6.50 -23.04
CA MET A 188 -3.11 5.80 -22.71
C MET A 188 -4.21 6.74 -22.21
N ASN A 189 -3.85 7.75 -21.43
CA ASN A 189 -4.78 8.76 -20.94
C ASN A 189 -5.33 9.62 -22.09
N GLU A 190 -4.46 10.13 -22.96
CA GLU A 190 -4.83 10.92 -24.16
C GLU A 190 -5.82 10.13 -25.05
N ASN A 191 -5.49 8.88 -25.36
CA ASN A 191 -6.35 8.00 -26.17
C ASN A 191 -7.70 7.65 -25.51
N SER A 192 -7.79 7.72 -24.18
CA SER A 192 -9.04 7.47 -23.47
C SER A 192 -10.02 8.65 -23.59
N VAL A 193 -9.51 9.88 -23.66
CA VAL A 193 -10.31 11.11 -23.83
C VAL A 193 -10.95 11.16 -25.22
N GLY A 194 -10.17 10.85 -26.28
CA GLY A 194 -10.69 10.82 -27.65
C GLY A 194 -11.75 9.74 -27.90
N LYS A 195 -11.76 8.64 -27.14
CA LYS A 195 -12.81 7.60 -27.24
C LYS A 195 -14.11 7.97 -26.53
N SER A 196 -14.05 8.78 -25.47
CA SER A 196 -15.26 9.33 -24.84
C SER A 196 -15.96 10.33 -25.76
N GLN A 197 -15.21 11.22 -26.44
CA GLN A 197 -15.78 12.18 -27.39
C GLN A 197 -16.46 11.50 -28.59
N LYS A 198 -15.85 10.44 -29.17
CA LYS A 198 -16.46 9.66 -30.26
C LYS A 198 -17.70 8.85 -29.87
N LYS A 199 -17.88 8.54 -28.58
CA LYS A 199 -19.10 7.88 -28.07
C LYS A 199 -20.25 8.88 -27.93
N PHE A 200 -19.99 10.09 -27.47
CA PHE A 200 -21.01 11.14 -27.38
C PHE A 200 -21.57 11.53 -28.76
N THR A 201 -20.72 11.63 -29.79
CA THR A 201 -21.18 11.96 -31.16
C THR A 201 -21.93 10.83 -31.87
N LYS A 202 -21.84 9.57 -31.40
CA LYS A 202 -22.60 8.43 -31.94
C LYS A 202 -23.94 8.18 -31.23
N VAL A 203 -24.18 8.77 -30.07
CA VAL A 203 -25.45 8.66 -29.33
C VAL A 203 -26.43 9.77 -29.73
N ASN A 204 -25.92 10.87 -30.29
CA ASN A 204 -26.71 12.01 -30.79
C ASN A 204 -26.92 11.99 -32.32
N LYS A 205 -26.77 10.82 -32.95
CA LYS A 205 -27.14 10.53 -34.35
C LYS A 205 -28.02 9.29 -34.33
#